data_AF-Q5C1W5-F1
#
_entry.id   AF-Q5C1W5-F1
#
_cell.length_a   1.000
_cell.length_b   1.000
_cell.length_c   1.000
_cell.angle_alpha   90.00
_cell.angle_beta   90.00
_cell.angle_gamma   90.00
#
_symmetry.space_group_name_H-M   'P 1'
#
loop_
_entity.id
_entity.type
_entity.pdbx_description
1 polymer ?
#
loop_
_entity_poly.entity_id
_entity_poly.type
_entity_poly.pdbx_seq_one_letter_code
_entity_poly.pdbx_strand_id
1 'polypeptide(L)'
;MDHNDFAAIRYLLLSVYMQELRDMTHNVHYENYRNAKLSGIAMESHFQTRDGKDPMAIMEAEKKEHEAKMRKMEAEMEAVFDQKVEEKNQKLRELESDLMRRVEQMREQLKAQELEQEAARRAFELERQTWEENWREWDIGAEIGTN
;
A
#
# COMPACT_ATOMS: atom_id res chain seq x y z
N MET A 1 45.76 -10.95 82.84
CA MET A 1 44.99 -11.62 81.78
C MET A 1 44.05 -10.65 81.08
N ASP A 2 44.29 -9.33 81.17
CA ASP A 2 43.49 -8.30 80.49
C ASP A 2 44.47 -7.31 79.86
N HIS A 3 44.75 -7.49 78.57
CA HIS A 3 45.59 -6.57 77.80
C HIS A 3 44.88 -6.04 76.55
N ASN A 4 43.71 -6.56 76.17
CA ASN A 4 42.88 -6.06 75.07
C ASN A 4 41.49 -6.74 75.06
N ASP A 5 40.47 -6.04 74.56
CA ASP A 5 39.10 -6.53 74.33
C ASP A 5 38.95 -7.43 73.09
N PHE A 6 40.04 -7.79 72.42
CA PHE A 6 40.03 -8.57 71.18
C PHE A 6 39.20 -9.86 71.27
N ALA A 7 39.32 -10.61 72.36
CA ALA A 7 38.57 -11.86 72.55
C ALA A 7 37.06 -11.61 72.65
N ALA A 8 36.66 -10.56 73.38
CA ALA A 8 35.27 -10.18 73.53
C ALA A 8 34.68 -9.70 72.20
N ILE A 9 35.38 -8.81 71.49
CA ILE A 9 34.97 -8.27 70.18
C ILE A 9 34.84 -9.39 69.15
N ARG A 10 35.80 -10.33 69.10
CA ARG A 10 35.75 -11.48 68.18
C ARG A 10 34.54 -12.37 68.44
N TYR A 11 34.28 -12.71 69.70
CA TYR A 11 33.12 -13.54 70.05
C TYR A 11 31.82 -12.83 69.69
N LEU A 12 31.71 -11.55 70.05
CA LEU A 12 30.53 -10.72 69.79
C LEU A 12 30.25 -10.58 68.30
N LEU A 13 31.27 -10.25 67.49
CA LEU A 13 31.14 -10.12 66.04
C LEU A 13 30.84 -11.46 65.38
N LEU A 14 31.71 -12.46 65.58
CA LEU A 14 31.70 -13.68 64.79
C LEU A 14 30.68 -14.72 65.26
N SER A 15 30.42 -14.78 66.56
CA SER A 15 29.58 -15.83 67.17
C SER A 15 28.18 -15.33 67.53
N VAL A 16 28.02 -14.04 67.85
CA VAL A 16 26.72 -13.49 68.29
C VAL A 16 26.05 -12.69 67.16
N TYR A 17 26.70 -11.67 66.60
CA TYR A 17 26.02 -10.67 65.77
C TYR A 17 26.18 -10.83 64.25
N MET A 18 26.94 -11.81 63.73
CA MET A 18 27.12 -11.97 62.28
C MET A 18 25.82 -12.04 61.49
N GLN A 19 24.81 -12.74 62.01
CA GLN A 19 23.53 -12.89 61.32
C GLN A 19 22.79 -11.54 61.26
N GLU A 20 22.71 -10.83 62.38
CA GLU A 20 22.05 -9.53 62.45
C GLU A 20 22.75 -8.48 61.56
N LEU A 21 24.08 -8.50 61.50
CA LEU A 21 24.84 -7.64 60.57
C LEU A 21 24.51 -7.94 59.10
N ARG A 22 24.34 -9.21 58.73
CA ARG A 22 23.91 -9.58 57.37
C ARG A 22 22.48 -9.13 57.11
N ASP A 23 21.59 -9.33 58.05
CA ASP A 23 20.17 -8.99 57.89
C ASP A 23 19.98 -7.47 57.81
N MET A 24 20.70 -6.68 58.59
CA MET A 24 20.72 -5.22 58.46
C MET A 24 21.27 -4.79 57.10
N THR A 25 22.36 -5.42 56.65
CA THR A 25 22.94 -5.12 55.34
C THR A 25 21.97 -5.43 54.20
N HIS A 26 21.23 -6.53 54.28
CA HIS A 26 20.26 -6.91 53.27
C HIS A 26 19.00 -6.04 53.33
N ASN A 27 18.35 -5.97 54.49
CA ASN A 27 17.03 -5.38 54.63
C ASN A 27 17.05 -3.84 54.67
N VAL A 28 18.19 -3.25 55.05
CA VAL A 28 18.33 -1.78 55.14
C VAL A 28 19.24 -1.28 54.04
N HIS A 29 20.51 -1.67 54.04
CA HIS A 29 21.49 -1.05 53.14
C HIS A 29 21.24 -1.42 51.68
N TYR A 30 21.02 -2.70 51.38
CA TYR A 30 20.75 -3.16 50.02
C TYR A 30 19.41 -2.67 49.52
N GLU A 31 18.32 -2.79 50.30
CA GLU A 31 17.02 -2.27 49.86
C GLU A 31 17.01 -0.75 49.67
N ASN A 32 17.69 0.03 50.52
CA ASN A 32 17.82 1.48 50.31
C ASN A 32 18.58 1.79 49.02
N TYR A 33 19.69 1.09 48.75
CA TYR A 33 20.43 1.25 47.51
C TYR A 33 19.60 0.84 46.29
N ARG A 34 18.91 -0.30 46.37
CA ARG A 34 18.04 -0.83 45.31
C ARG A 34 16.91 0.14 45.00
N ASN A 35 16.23 0.66 46.01
CA ASN A 35 15.18 1.66 45.83
C ASN A 35 15.73 2.93 45.17
N ALA A 36 16.84 3.49 45.67
CA ALA A 36 17.46 4.67 45.07
C ALA A 36 17.85 4.44 43.61
N LYS A 37 18.40 3.25 43.28
CA LYS A 37 18.80 2.89 41.92
C LYS A 37 17.60 2.73 40.99
N LEU A 38 16.55 2.03 41.44
CA LEU A 38 15.33 1.84 40.67
C LEU A 38 14.56 3.16 40.45
N SER A 39 14.50 4.03 41.46
CA SER A 39 13.90 5.36 41.33
C SER A 39 14.67 6.23 40.33
N GLY A 40 16.02 6.19 40.33
CA GLY A 40 16.83 6.89 39.35
C GLY A 40 16.58 6.43 37.91
N ILE A 41 16.51 5.11 37.69
CA ILE A 41 16.18 4.53 36.38
C ILE A 41 14.77 4.93 35.96
N ALA A 42 13.79 4.88 36.87
CA ALA A 42 12.40 5.25 36.57
C ALA A 42 12.26 6.72 36.17
N MET A 43 13.02 7.63 36.80
CA MET A 43 13.07 9.05 36.40
C MET A 43 13.68 9.24 35.01
N GLU A 44 14.77 8.54 34.69
CA GLU A 44 15.39 8.61 33.36
C GLU A 44 14.49 8.00 32.27
N SER A 45 13.82 6.90 32.57
CA SER A 45 12.98 6.17 31.61
C SER A 45 11.57 6.73 31.44
N HIS A 46 11.26 7.91 31.99
CA HIS A 46 9.91 8.49 32.01
C HIS A 46 8.84 7.55 32.60
N PHE A 47 9.23 6.59 33.42
CA PHE A 47 8.35 5.68 34.16
C PHE A 47 7.81 6.40 35.40
N GLN A 48 7.20 7.57 35.20
CA GLN A 48 6.53 8.28 36.26
C GLN A 48 5.09 7.80 36.34
N THR A 49 4.68 7.39 37.54
CA THR A 49 3.27 7.31 37.94
C THR A 49 2.64 8.70 37.77
N ARG A 50 2.13 9.04 36.58
CA ARG A 50 1.19 10.16 36.48
C ARG A 50 -0.08 9.74 37.22
N ASP A 51 -0.49 10.56 38.16
CA ASP A 51 -1.80 10.48 38.83
C ASP A 51 -2.03 9.25 39.74
N GLY A 52 -0.96 8.66 40.28
CA GLY A 52 -1.07 7.57 41.27
C GLY A 52 -1.51 6.21 40.70
N LYS A 53 -1.50 6.05 39.38
CA LYS A 53 -1.78 4.78 38.70
C LYS A 53 -0.49 3.98 38.50
N ASP A 54 -0.59 2.65 38.63
CA ASP A 54 0.50 1.71 38.38
C ASP A 54 1.13 1.98 36.99
N PRO A 55 2.45 2.25 36.88
CA PRO A 55 3.07 2.60 35.62
C PRO A 55 2.96 1.49 34.56
N MET A 56 2.84 0.23 34.98
CA MET A 56 2.63 -0.88 34.06
C MET A 56 1.29 -0.77 33.33
N ALA A 57 0.24 -0.33 34.04
CA ALA A 57 -1.07 -0.08 33.46
C ALA A 57 -1.07 1.11 32.48
N ILE A 58 -0.24 2.13 32.73
CA ILE A 58 -0.08 3.26 31.82
C ILE A 58 0.59 2.79 30.52
N MET A 59 1.68 2.01 30.63
CA MET A 59 2.41 1.49 29.48
C MET A 59 1.56 0.52 28.65
N GLU A 60 0.74 -0.30 29.29
CA GLU A 60 -0.21 -1.18 28.61
C GLU A 60 -1.30 -0.39 27.87
N ALA A 61 -1.84 0.67 28.50
CA ALA A 61 -2.81 1.55 27.86
C ALA A 61 -2.23 2.28 26.64
N GLU A 62 -1.02 2.81 26.75
CA GLU A 62 -0.31 3.48 25.67
C GLU A 62 0.01 2.51 24.51
N LYS A 63 0.44 1.28 24.84
CA LYS A 63 0.64 0.23 23.84
C LYS A 63 -0.66 -0.08 23.09
N LYS A 64 -1.77 -0.23 23.81
CA LYS A 64 -3.08 -0.51 23.21
C LYS A 64 -3.56 0.64 22.32
N GLU A 65 -3.35 1.89 22.75
CA GLU A 65 -3.66 3.07 21.94
C GLU A 65 -2.82 3.09 20.66
N HIS A 66 -1.52 2.82 20.78
CA HIS A 66 -0.63 2.75 19.63
C HIS A 66 -1.04 1.66 18.65
N GLU A 67 -1.33 0.45 19.12
CA GLU A 67 -1.82 -0.66 18.29
C GLU A 67 -3.14 -0.30 17.59
N ALA A 68 -4.07 0.36 18.28
CA ALA A 68 -5.33 0.80 17.68
C ALA A 68 -5.09 1.85 16.58
N LYS A 69 -4.16 2.78 16.79
CA LYS A 69 -3.78 3.78 15.79
C LYS A 69 -3.12 3.14 14.57
N MET A 70 -2.23 2.17 14.77
CA MET A 70 -1.60 1.43 13.69
C MET A 70 -2.63 0.66 12.86
N ARG A 71 -3.55 -0.07 13.51
CA ARG A 71 -4.64 -0.77 12.83
C ARG A 71 -5.54 0.18 12.02
N LYS A 72 -5.84 1.35 12.58
CA LYS A 72 -6.63 2.37 11.86
C LYS A 72 -5.89 2.88 10.63
N MET A 73 -4.60 3.17 10.75
CA MET A 73 -3.78 3.63 9.63
C MET A 73 -3.68 2.57 8.53
N GLU A 74 -3.52 1.30 8.89
CA GLU A 74 -3.52 0.17 7.94
C GLU A 74 -4.86 0.10 7.19
N ALA A 75 -5.99 0.15 7.90
CA ALA A 75 -7.32 0.11 7.28
C ALA A 75 -7.57 1.32 6.36
N GLU A 76 -7.12 2.52 6.74
CA GLU A 76 -7.21 3.71 5.89
C GLU A 76 -6.33 3.59 4.64
N MET A 77 -5.12 3.05 4.76
CA MET A 77 -4.23 2.81 3.61
C MET A 77 -4.80 1.77 2.65
N GLU A 78 -5.37 0.69 3.17
CA GLU A 78 -6.01 -0.36 2.38
C GLU A 78 -7.23 0.20 1.61
N ALA A 79 -8.10 0.96 2.28
CA ALA A 79 -9.25 1.58 1.63
C ALA A 79 -8.85 2.56 0.49
N VAL A 80 -7.81 3.38 0.71
CA VAL A 80 -7.28 4.28 -0.32
C VAL A 80 -6.68 3.48 -1.49
N PHE A 81 -6.02 2.36 -1.20
CA PHE A 81 -5.46 1.48 -2.23
C PHE A 81 -6.57 0.87 -3.09
N ASP A 82 -7.60 0.29 -2.46
CA ASP A 82 -8.73 -0.32 -3.15
C ASP A 82 -9.48 0.69 -4.02
N GLN A 83 -9.76 1.88 -3.49
CA GLN A 83 -10.38 2.95 -4.27
C GLN A 83 -9.54 3.30 -5.51
N LYS A 84 -8.22 3.40 -5.35
CA LYS A 84 -7.32 3.76 -6.45
C LYS A 84 -7.23 2.65 -7.50
N VAL A 85 -7.28 1.38 -7.08
CA VAL A 85 -7.36 0.24 -7.99
C VAL A 85 -8.66 0.26 -8.77
N GLU A 86 -9.79 0.48 -8.10
CA GLU A 86 -11.10 0.55 -8.78
C GLU A 86 -11.16 1.71 -9.78
N GLU A 87 -10.68 2.90 -9.41
CA GLU A 87 -10.61 4.05 -10.33
C GLU A 87 -9.74 3.76 -11.57
N LYS A 88 -8.62 3.05 -11.39
CA LYS A 88 -7.74 2.65 -12.50
C LYS A 88 -8.41 1.62 -13.40
N ASN A 89 -9.05 0.62 -12.82
CA ASN A 89 -9.78 -0.41 -13.56
C ASN A 89 -10.96 0.19 -14.33
N GLN A 90 -11.71 1.11 -13.72
CA GLN A 90 -12.80 1.82 -14.37
C GLN A 90 -12.30 2.62 -15.58
N LYS A 91 -11.23 3.40 -15.41
CA LYS A 91 -10.62 4.16 -16.53
C LYS A 91 -10.13 3.24 -17.65
N LEU A 92 -9.55 2.08 -17.32
CA LEU A 92 -9.15 1.11 -18.34
C LEU A 92 -10.36 0.58 -19.11
N ARG A 93 -11.44 0.20 -18.43
CA ARG A 93 -12.68 -0.26 -19.07
C ARG A 93 -13.29 0.80 -20.00
N GLU A 94 -13.30 2.06 -19.57
CA GLU A 94 -13.79 3.18 -20.39
C GLU A 94 -12.94 3.38 -21.64
N LEU A 95 -11.61 3.35 -21.51
CA LEU A 95 -10.67 3.46 -22.64
C LEU A 95 -10.81 2.29 -23.63
N GLU A 96 -10.93 1.06 -23.13
CA GLU A 96 -11.16 -0.13 -23.96
C GLU A 96 -12.48 -0.04 -24.73
N SER A 97 -13.56 0.37 -24.05
CA SER A 97 -14.86 0.57 -24.68
C SER A 97 -14.81 1.65 -25.77
N ASP A 98 -14.15 2.77 -25.51
CA ASP A 98 -14.01 3.84 -26.50
C ASP A 98 -13.15 3.41 -27.70
N LEU A 99 -12.09 2.63 -27.47
CA LEU A 99 -11.27 2.06 -28.53
C LEU A 99 -12.10 1.10 -29.40
N MET A 100 -12.87 0.21 -28.80
CA MET A 100 -13.75 -0.73 -29.51
C MET A 100 -14.78 0.01 -30.36
N ARG A 101 -15.39 1.09 -29.84
CA ARG A 101 -16.31 1.94 -30.59
C ARG A 101 -15.63 2.59 -31.80
N ARG A 102 -14.40 3.12 -31.64
CA ARG A 102 -13.63 3.70 -32.76
C ARG A 102 -13.29 2.65 -33.81
N VAL A 103 -12.90 1.45 -33.40
CA VAL A 103 -12.61 0.34 -34.32
C VAL A 103 -13.84 -0.03 -35.13
N GLU A 104 -15.02 -0.11 -34.51
CA GLU A 104 -16.26 -0.43 -35.22
C GLU A 104 -16.63 0.68 -36.21
N GLN A 105 -16.56 1.95 -35.80
CA GLN A 105 -16.79 3.08 -36.70
C GLN A 105 -15.86 3.07 -37.91
N MET A 106 -14.56 2.82 -37.71
CA MET A 106 -13.60 2.73 -38.82
C MET A 106 -13.91 1.55 -39.74
N ARG A 107 -14.36 0.41 -39.20
CA ARG A 107 -14.78 -0.75 -40.01
C ARG A 107 -16.01 -0.44 -40.85
N GLU A 108 -17.01 0.23 -40.29
CA GLU A 108 -18.20 0.66 -41.02
C GLU A 108 -17.85 1.64 -42.14
N GLN A 109 -16.99 2.62 -41.85
CA GLN A 109 -16.48 3.56 -42.87
C GLN A 109 -15.73 2.85 -43.99
N LEU A 110 -14.87 1.89 -43.65
CA LEU A 110 -14.12 1.13 -44.65
C LEU A 110 -15.05 0.32 -45.56
N LYS A 111 -16.03 -0.39 -44.97
CA LYS A 111 -17.05 -1.13 -45.74
C LYS A 111 -17.85 -0.21 -46.67
N ALA A 112 -18.21 0.99 -46.20
CA ALA A 112 -18.92 1.96 -47.02
C ALA A 112 -18.06 2.44 -48.20
N GLN A 113 -16.77 2.72 -47.97
CA GLN A 113 -15.83 3.10 -49.03
C GLN A 113 -15.62 1.96 -50.04
N GLU A 114 -15.51 0.71 -49.60
CA GLU A 114 -15.39 -0.45 -50.49
C GLU A 114 -16.61 -0.57 -51.41
N LEU A 115 -17.82 -0.40 -50.86
CA LEU A 115 -19.07 -0.47 -51.61
C LEU A 115 -19.20 0.69 -52.61
N GLU A 116 -18.82 1.90 -52.20
CA GLU A 116 -18.78 3.09 -53.07
C GLU A 116 -17.81 2.87 -54.24
N GLN A 117 -16.60 2.38 -53.97
CA GLN A 117 -15.62 2.08 -55.01
C GLN A 117 -16.09 0.97 -55.96
N GLU A 118 -16.75 -0.06 -55.44
CA GLU A 118 -17.31 -1.13 -56.28
C GLU A 118 -18.45 -0.63 -57.17
N ALA A 119 -19.32 0.25 -56.65
CA ALA A 119 -20.36 0.90 -57.43
C ALA A 119 -19.76 1.79 -58.53
N ALA A 120 -18.75 2.60 -58.21
CA ALA A 120 -18.05 3.44 -59.17
C ALA A 120 -17.35 2.61 -60.27
N ARG A 121 -16.69 1.50 -59.90
CA ARG A 121 -16.09 0.56 -60.87
C ARG A 121 -17.14 -0.04 -61.81
N ARG A 122 -18.29 -0.47 -61.28
CA ARG A 122 -19.38 -1.03 -62.11
C ARG A 122 -20.00 0.01 -63.05
N ALA A 123 -20.21 1.24 -62.57
CA ALA A 123 -20.71 2.33 -63.39
C ALA A 123 -19.75 2.67 -64.54
N PHE A 124 -18.44 2.79 -64.23
CA PHE A 124 -17.41 3.04 -65.24
C PHE A 124 -17.34 1.92 -66.28
N GLU A 125 -17.42 0.65 -65.86
CA GLU A 125 -17.40 -0.48 -66.76
C GLU A 125 -18.63 -0.51 -67.70
N LEU A 126 -19.81 -0.13 -67.20
CA LEU A 126 -21.02 0.01 -68.01
C LEU A 126 -20.91 1.17 -69.00
N GLU A 127 -20.39 2.33 -68.57
CA GLU A 127 -20.12 3.46 -69.46
C GLU A 127 -19.12 3.09 -70.56
N ARG A 128 -18.07 2.34 -70.22
CA ARG A 128 -17.10 1.82 -71.18
C ARG A 128 -17.75 0.89 -72.21
N GLN A 129 -18.57 -0.06 -71.76
CA GLN A 129 -19.28 -0.99 -72.64
C GLN A 129 -20.24 -0.25 -73.59
N THR A 130 -21.05 0.67 -73.06
CA THR A 130 -21.97 1.46 -73.88
C THR A 130 -21.23 2.36 -74.87
N TRP A 131 -20.08 2.94 -74.48
CA TRP A 131 -19.22 3.68 -75.41
C TRP A 131 -18.65 2.78 -76.53
N GLU A 132 -18.16 1.58 -76.19
CA GLU A 132 -17.67 0.62 -77.18
C GLU A 132 -18.76 0.12 -78.15
N GLU A 133 -19.98 -0.10 -77.65
CA GLU A 133 -21.14 -0.48 -78.47
C GLU A 133 -21.54 0.65 -79.41
N ASN A 134 -21.72 1.88 -78.90
CA ASN A 134 -22.02 3.05 -79.72
C ASN A 134 -20.96 3.31 -80.79
N TRP A 135 -19.68 3.12 -80.44
CA TRP A 135 -18.57 3.27 -81.39
C TRP A 135 -18.61 2.18 -82.48
N ARG A 136 -18.90 0.92 -82.13
CA ARG A 136 -19.09 -0.16 -83.11
C ARG A 136 -20.28 0.09 -84.03
N GLU A 137 -21.40 0.57 -83.51
CA GLU A 137 -22.56 0.93 -84.33
C GLU A 137 -22.26 2.07 -85.31
N TRP A 138 -21.51 3.08 -84.87
CA TRP A 138 -21.04 4.17 -85.73
C TRP A 138 -20.11 3.68 -86.85
N ASP A 139 -19.17 2.78 -86.52
CA ASP A 139 -18.21 2.21 -87.48
C ASP A 139 -18.92 1.34 -88.54
N ILE A 140 -19.83 0.46 -88.12
CA ILE A 140 -20.67 -0.35 -89.04
C ILE A 140 -21.56 0.55 -89.92
N GLY A 141 -22.13 1.62 -89.35
CA GLY A 141 -22.92 2.60 -90.11
C GLY A 141 -22.10 3.35 -91.18
N ALA A 142 -20.81 3.61 -90.92
CA ALA A 142 -19.90 4.23 -91.88
C ALA A 142 -19.55 3.28 -93.05
N GLU A 143 -19.48 1.96 -92.80
CA GLU A 143 -19.26 0.95 -93.85
C GLU A 143 -20.50 0.71 -94.73
N ILE A 144 -21.72 0.85 -94.20
CA ILE A 144 -22.96 0.68 -94.98
C ILE A 144 -23.31 1.94 -95.79
N GLY A 145 -22.84 3.12 -95.36
CA GLY A 145 -23.03 4.40 -96.06
C GLY A 145 -22.06 4.68 -97.22
N THR A 146 -21.15 3.75 -97.55
CA THR A 146 -20.11 3.91 -98.58
C THR A 146 -20.23 2.97 -99.78
N ASN A 147 -21.42 2.40 -100.04
CA ASN A 147 -21.78 1.75 -101.31
C ASN A 147 -22.91 2.49 -102.03
#